data_AF-A0AA43M2G1-F1
#
_entry.id   AF-A0AA43M2G1-F1
#
_cell.length_a   1.000
_cell.length_b   1.000
_cell.length_c   1.000
_cell.angle_alpha   90.00
_cell.angle_beta   90.00
_cell.angle_gamma   90.00
#
_symmetry.space_group_name_H-M   'P 1'
#
loop_
_entity.id
_entity.type
_entity.pdbx_description
1 polymer ?
#
loop_
_entity_poly.entity_id
_entity_poly.type
_entity_poly.pdbx_seq_one_letter_code
_entity_poly.pdbx_strand_id
1 'polypeptide(L)'
;MRCMLIDDDIPTVEALRGIVNWEEFGITEVIAAHNIQDAKRLFGSGEPDLIICDIEMPRGSGIDMIQWAREQHYEGGFIFLTCHESFSFASKAIVYDADSYLVKPLDKQELEAALRKSMDTLKKKIMMGEYRKLGQAWLKNQDLLERSFWSDVLTAAISPRLQLIQSEVRKRELSVSTQSDYLLLLVSVPRSGIEREWDESIFHYALSNLVTEILSSRVSGGRIIPYQADKVFYIAVVAESPVDMSWLHGWAEEIIQLCRDYLKCAATCYFSETSGITSLAQLKTELEQADESNIIFRGRVHVPGQPFHYDLTERFTLDTELFTLLFVQKEKAQIVNRLKKELERLASLSKLDAATLHSIREDLVQVVYSLLSRHHIQAHRLFADAHSQRLAQAAESSVFDFMKWAQALTDKTVDSIKEVLQSEGVVERAKRFIQENYTRDLSREDVAASVYLTADYLAKVFKNGTGQSVKEYLNGCRIRAAQQLLIESTASIGEIAMDTGFDTISYFSTVFKKLTGETPAAYRLRHKAAL
;
A
#
# COMPACT_ATOMS: atom_id res chain seq x y z
N MET A 1 -10.86 -22.27 -49.69
CA MET A 1 -11.54 -23.09 -48.64
C MET A 1 -11.34 -24.57 -48.97
N ARG A 2 -11.35 -25.44 -47.96
CA ARG A 2 -11.11 -26.88 -48.09
C ARG A 2 -12.42 -27.66 -47.92
N CYS A 3 -12.73 -28.57 -48.84
CA CYS A 3 -13.87 -29.47 -48.73
C CYS A 3 -13.41 -30.91 -48.55
N MET A 4 -14.08 -31.67 -47.67
CA MET A 4 -13.85 -33.10 -47.46
C MET A 4 -15.08 -33.90 -47.90
N LEU A 5 -14.88 -34.78 -48.87
CA LEU A 5 -15.85 -35.77 -49.32
C LEU A 5 -15.62 -37.08 -48.57
N ILE A 6 -16.66 -37.67 -47.99
CA ILE A 6 -16.58 -38.91 -47.22
C ILE A 6 -17.62 -39.89 -47.77
N ASP A 7 -17.16 -40.94 -48.45
CA ASP A 7 -18.03 -41.96 -49.07
C ASP A 7 -17.19 -43.22 -49.35
N ASP A 8 -17.70 -44.41 -49.01
CA ASP A 8 -17.00 -45.67 -49.26
C ASP A 8 -17.10 -46.12 -50.73
N ASP A 9 -18.03 -45.54 -51.51
CA ASP A 9 -18.15 -45.75 -52.94
C ASP A 9 -17.25 -44.79 -53.74
N ILE A 10 -16.05 -45.28 -54.10
CA ILE A 10 -15.04 -44.52 -54.87
C ILE A 10 -15.60 -43.90 -56.16
N PRO A 11 -16.37 -44.63 -57.01
CA PRO A 11 -17.06 -44.04 -58.16
C PRO A 11 -17.91 -42.81 -57.85
N THR A 12 -18.66 -42.82 -56.73
CA THR A 12 -19.49 -41.68 -56.31
C THR A 12 -18.63 -40.47 -55.96
N VAL A 13 -17.52 -40.66 -55.24
CA VAL A 13 -16.58 -39.57 -54.92
C VAL A 13 -16.00 -38.94 -56.18
N GLU A 14 -15.54 -39.76 -57.13
CA GLU A 14 -14.95 -39.26 -58.38
C GLU A 14 -16.00 -38.56 -59.26
N ALA A 15 -17.23 -39.07 -59.29
CA ALA A 15 -18.34 -38.41 -59.95
C ALA A 15 -18.63 -37.02 -59.34
N LEU A 16 -18.68 -36.93 -58.00
CA LEU A 16 -18.87 -35.65 -57.30
C LEU A 16 -17.75 -34.64 -57.60
N ARG A 17 -16.51 -35.10 -57.62
CA ARG A 17 -15.35 -34.26 -57.97
C ARG A 17 -15.44 -33.72 -59.40
N GLY A 18 -15.98 -34.50 -60.34
CA GLY A 18 -16.12 -34.12 -61.74
C GLY A 18 -17.39 -33.33 -62.10
N ILE A 19 -18.49 -33.51 -61.37
CA ILE A 19 -19.80 -32.87 -61.69
C ILE A 19 -19.87 -31.41 -61.19
N VAL A 20 -19.22 -31.12 -60.07
CA VAL A 20 -19.27 -29.81 -59.38
C VAL A 20 -18.09 -28.95 -59.76
N ASN A 21 -18.35 -27.67 -60.10
CA ASN A 21 -17.29 -26.68 -60.27
C ASN A 21 -16.91 -26.04 -58.91
N TRP A 22 -16.00 -26.67 -58.17
CA TRP A 22 -15.64 -26.29 -56.79
C TRP A 22 -15.09 -24.86 -56.66
N GLU A 23 -14.38 -24.37 -57.68
CA GLU A 23 -13.80 -23.03 -57.68
C GLU A 23 -14.87 -21.93 -57.62
N GLU A 24 -16.04 -22.13 -58.26
CA GLU A 24 -17.16 -21.19 -58.21
C GLU A 24 -17.71 -20.98 -56.79
N PHE A 25 -17.52 -21.95 -55.90
CA PHE A 25 -17.93 -21.88 -54.50
C PHE A 25 -16.81 -21.36 -53.58
N GLY A 26 -15.62 -21.07 -54.11
CA GLY A 26 -14.44 -20.65 -53.33
C GLY A 26 -13.70 -21.81 -52.65
N ILE A 27 -13.98 -23.04 -53.08
CA ILE A 27 -13.31 -24.25 -52.60
C ILE A 27 -12.09 -24.48 -53.52
N THR A 28 -10.91 -24.42 -52.92
CA THR A 28 -9.61 -24.50 -53.60
C THR A 28 -8.95 -25.87 -53.44
N GLU A 29 -9.43 -26.66 -52.49
CA GLU A 29 -8.91 -27.99 -52.21
C GLU A 29 -10.09 -28.92 -51.87
N VAL A 30 -10.16 -30.07 -52.56
CA VAL A 30 -11.14 -31.12 -52.29
C VAL A 30 -10.40 -32.39 -51.95
N ILE A 31 -10.54 -32.84 -50.71
CA ILE A 31 -9.97 -34.09 -50.21
C ILE A 31 -11.05 -35.16 -50.08
N ALA A 32 -10.66 -36.43 -50.21
CA ALA A 32 -11.57 -37.56 -50.14
C ALA A 32 -11.13 -38.52 -49.03
N ALA A 33 -12.12 -39.07 -48.33
CA ALA A 33 -11.96 -40.15 -47.36
C ALA A 33 -12.95 -41.27 -47.67
N HIS A 34 -12.55 -42.52 -47.49
CA HIS A 34 -13.39 -43.68 -47.84
C HIS A 34 -13.95 -44.44 -46.63
N ASN A 35 -13.76 -43.89 -45.43
CA ASN A 35 -14.35 -44.36 -44.19
C ASN A 35 -14.16 -43.31 -43.09
N ILE A 36 -14.87 -43.47 -41.98
CA ILE A 36 -14.85 -42.54 -40.84
C ILE A 36 -13.45 -42.40 -40.20
N GLN A 37 -12.69 -43.49 -40.09
CA GLN A 37 -11.36 -43.44 -39.46
C GLN A 37 -10.38 -42.62 -40.30
N ASP A 38 -10.44 -42.79 -41.61
CA ASP A 38 -9.66 -42.01 -42.56
C ASP A 38 -10.06 -40.53 -42.56
N ALA A 39 -11.37 -40.25 -42.54
CA ALA A 39 -11.90 -38.89 -42.43
C ALA A 39 -11.39 -38.17 -41.18
N LYS A 40 -11.44 -38.83 -40.01
CA LYS A 40 -10.91 -38.27 -38.74
C LYS A 40 -9.41 -37.99 -38.79
N ARG A 41 -8.64 -38.89 -39.43
CA ARG A 41 -7.20 -38.70 -39.64
C ARG A 41 -6.91 -37.50 -40.54
N LEU A 42 -7.62 -37.37 -41.66
CA LEU A 42 -7.47 -36.26 -42.59
C LEU A 42 -7.93 -34.93 -41.97
N PHE A 43 -8.97 -34.95 -41.14
CA PHE A 43 -9.42 -33.79 -40.37
C PHE A 43 -8.31 -33.24 -39.47
N GLY A 44 -7.56 -34.10 -38.78
CA GLY A 44 -6.43 -33.69 -37.94
C GLY A 44 -5.22 -33.13 -38.69
N SER A 45 -5.09 -33.41 -39.99
CA SER A 45 -4.02 -32.83 -40.84
C SER A 45 -4.32 -31.41 -41.34
N GLY A 46 -5.57 -30.96 -41.17
CA GLY A 46 -6.05 -29.64 -41.54
C GLY A 46 -7.57 -29.64 -41.55
N GLU A 47 -8.19 -28.75 -40.78
CA GLU A 47 -9.64 -28.72 -40.65
C GLU A 47 -10.31 -28.30 -41.97
N PRO A 48 -11.27 -29.07 -42.50
CA PRO A 48 -12.02 -28.69 -43.70
C PRO A 48 -13.01 -27.56 -43.38
N ASP A 49 -13.24 -26.63 -44.29
CA ASP A 49 -14.31 -25.63 -44.16
C ASP A 49 -15.70 -26.23 -44.39
N LEU A 50 -15.78 -27.31 -45.17
CA LEU A 50 -17.01 -28.02 -45.51
C LEU A 50 -16.78 -29.54 -45.54
N ILE A 51 -17.67 -30.30 -44.91
CA ILE A 51 -17.71 -31.76 -44.99
C ILE A 51 -18.97 -32.18 -45.75
N ILE A 52 -18.82 -33.09 -46.71
CA ILE A 52 -19.93 -33.78 -47.39
C ILE A 52 -19.76 -35.27 -47.13
N CYS A 53 -20.74 -35.90 -46.48
CA CYS A 53 -20.57 -37.24 -45.93
C CYS A 53 -21.75 -38.15 -46.25
N ASP A 54 -21.49 -39.36 -46.71
CA ASP A 54 -22.49 -40.43 -46.73
C ASP A 54 -22.92 -40.80 -45.30
N ILE A 55 -24.19 -41.09 -45.12
CA ILE A 55 -24.74 -41.49 -43.81
C ILE A 55 -24.40 -42.94 -43.51
N GLU A 56 -24.48 -43.82 -44.49
CA GLU A 56 -24.31 -45.26 -44.31
C GLU A 56 -22.98 -45.69 -44.90
N MET A 57 -22.04 -46.12 -44.06
CA MET A 57 -20.75 -46.66 -44.48
C MET A 57 -20.40 -47.92 -43.68
N PRO A 58 -19.55 -48.82 -44.22
CA PRO A 58 -19.00 -49.94 -43.47
C PRO A 58 -18.21 -49.45 -42.25
N ARG A 59 -18.53 -50.00 -41.07
CA ARG A 59 -17.82 -49.76 -39.79
C ARG A 59 -17.90 -48.30 -39.26
N GLY A 60 -18.97 -47.57 -39.60
CA GLY A 60 -19.34 -46.29 -38.97
C GLY A 60 -20.41 -45.54 -39.77
N SER A 61 -21.01 -44.51 -39.19
CA SER A 61 -22.02 -43.68 -39.88
C SER A 61 -21.56 -42.23 -40.03
N GLY A 62 -22.01 -41.54 -41.08
CA GLY A 62 -21.86 -40.09 -41.19
C GLY A 62 -22.45 -39.33 -40.00
N ILE A 63 -23.46 -39.89 -39.32
CA ILE A 63 -23.99 -39.34 -38.07
C ILE A 63 -22.92 -39.36 -36.97
N ASP A 64 -22.15 -40.44 -36.87
CA ASP A 64 -21.04 -40.53 -35.91
C ASP A 64 -19.94 -39.52 -36.25
N MET A 65 -19.78 -39.19 -37.54
CA MET A 65 -18.84 -38.17 -37.99
C MET A 65 -19.25 -36.78 -37.52
N ILE A 66 -20.49 -36.35 -37.79
CA ILE A 66 -20.93 -35.00 -37.40
C ILE A 66 -20.94 -34.87 -35.88
N GLN A 67 -21.39 -35.90 -35.15
CA GLN A 67 -21.39 -35.86 -33.70
C GLN A 67 -19.97 -35.64 -33.17
N TRP A 68 -19.02 -36.45 -33.64
CA TRP A 68 -17.62 -36.31 -33.25
C TRP A 68 -17.03 -34.95 -33.65
N ALA A 69 -17.33 -34.45 -34.86
CA ALA A 69 -16.83 -33.16 -35.32
C ALA A 69 -17.35 -32.02 -34.43
N ARG A 70 -18.65 -32.01 -34.11
CA ARG A 70 -19.25 -31.00 -33.22
C ARG A 70 -18.71 -31.10 -31.78
N GLU A 71 -18.39 -32.31 -31.29
CA GLU A 71 -17.68 -32.51 -30.00
C GLU A 71 -16.26 -31.93 -30.02
N GLN A 72 -15.61 -31.85 -31.19
CA GLN A 72 -14.32 -31.16 -31.38
C GLN A 72 -14.50 -29.64 -31.64
N HIS A 73 -15.68 -29.08 -31.38
CA HIS A 73 -16.03 -27.68 -31.65
C HIS A 73 -15.89 -27.29 -33.14
N TYR A 74 -16.09 -28.23 -34.06
CA TYR A 74 -16.10 -27.93 -35.48
C TYR A 74 -17.30 -27.04 -35.84
N GLU A 75 -17.06 -25.84 -36.36
CA GLU A 75 -18.10 -24.88 -36.77
C GLU A 75 -18.29 -24.79 -38.29
N GLY A 76 -17.52 -25.58 -39.06
CA GLY A 76 -17.61 -25.61 -40.52
C GLY A 76 -18.88 -26.30 -41.02
N GLY A 77 -19.09 -26.16 -42.33
CA GLY A 77 -20.30 -26.65 -42.99
C GLY A 77 -20.36 -28.18 -43.02
N PHE A 78 -21.57 -28.74 -42.96
CA PHE A 78 -21.76 -30.19 -43.01
C PHE A 78 -22.99 -30.56 -43.84
N ILE A 79 -22.80 -31.38 -44.87
CA ILE A 79 -23.85 -31.85 -45.78
C ILE A 79 -23.89 -33.39 -45.75
N PHE A 80 -25.08 -33.95 -45.62
CA PHE A 80 -25.30 -35.40 -45.71
C PHE A 80 -25.64 -35.86 -47.12
N LEU A 81 -25.13 -37.02 -47.50
CA LEU A 81 -25.54 -37.82 -48.66
C LEU A 81 -26.16 -39.13 -48.17
N THR A 82 -27.15 -39.67 -48.87
CA THR A 82 -27.77 -40.96 -48.49
C THR A 82 -28.51 -41.60 -49.66
N CYS A 83 -28.56 -42.92 -49.73
CA CYS A 83 -29.39 -43.67 -50.70
C CYS A 83 -30.86 -43.80 -50.30
N HIS A 84 -31.23 -43.37 -49.08
CA HIS A 84 -32.54 -43.59 -48.51
C HIS A 84 -33.16 -42.32 -47.92
N GLU A 85 -34.43 -42.07 -48.27
CA GLU A 85 -35.28 -41.09 -47.62
C GLU A 85 -35.78 -41.63 -46.27
N SER A 86 -34.98 -41.43 -45.22
CA SER A 86 -35.35 -41.82 -43.86
C SER A 86 -35.58 -40.58 -42.99
N PHE A 87 -36.80 -40.47 -42.46
CA PHE A 87 -37.15 -39.42 -41.49
C PHE A 87 -36.22 -39.43 -40.26
N SER A 88 -35.74 -40.62 -39.86
CA SER A 88 -34.79 -40.77 -38.75
C SER A 88 -33.47 -40.05 -39.01
N PHE A 89 -32.95 -40.09 -40.25
CA PHE A 89 -31.70 -39.45 -40.62
C PHE A 89 -31.87 -37.93 -40.80
N ALA A 90 -32.96 -37.49 -41.43
CA ALA A 90 -33.29 -36.07 -41.55
C ALA A 90 -33.45 -35.40 -40.17
N SER A 91 -34.09 -36.07 -39.21
CA SER A 91 -34.21 -35.56 -37.83
C SER A 91 -32.84 -35.41 -37.15
N LYS A 92 -31.93 -36.38 -37.31
CA LYS A 92 -30.57 -36.30 -36.75
C LYS A 92 -29.72 -35.20 -37.40
N ALA A 93 -29.88 -34.97 -38.71
CA ALA A 93 -29.20 -33.88 -39.41
C ALA A 93 -29.57 -32.50 -38.82
N ILE A 94 -30.84 -32.31 -38.43
CA ILE A 94 -31.29 -31.09 -37.75
C ILE A 94 -30.69 -30.99 -36.34
N VAL A 95 -30.69 -32.09 -35.58
CA VAL A 95 -30.19 -32.11 -34.19
C VAL A 95 -28.72 -31.70 -34.10
N TYR A 96 -27.89 -32.10 -35.07
CA TYR A 96 -26.45 -31.79 -35.10
C TYR A 96 -26.08 -30.57 -35.97
N ASP A 97 -27.07 -29.77 -36.38
CA ASP A 97 -26.90 -28.55 -37.17
C ASP A 97 -26.11 -28.81 -38.47
N ALA A 98 -26.56 -29.78 -39.25
CA ALA A 98 -26.10 -29.97 -40.63
C ALA A 98 -26.78 -28.95 -41.55
N ASP A 99 -26.03 -28.40 -42.51
CA ASP A 99 -26.52 -27.36 -43.41
C ASP A 99 -27.56 -27.88 -44.41
N SER A 100 -27.40 -29.15 -44.80
CA SER A 100 -28.24 -29.82 -45.78
C SER A 100 -28.19 -31.34 -45.68
N TYR A 101 -29.22 -31.97 -46.25
CA TYR A 101 -29.39 -33.41 -46.38
C TYR A 101 -29.84 -33.72 -47.81
N LEU A 102 -29.09 -34.53 -48.54
CA LEU A 102 -29.29 -34.82 -49.96
C LEU A 102 -29.46 -36.33 -50.20
N VAL A 103 -30.34 -36.69 -51.13
CA VAL A 103 -30.66 -38.08 -51.46
C VAL A 103 -30.02 -38.47 -52.81
N LYS A 104 -29.39 -39.66 -52.87
CA LYS A 104 -28.83 -40.26 -54.08
C LYS A 104 -29.97 -40.94 -54.88
N PRO A 105 -30.00 -40.85 -56.22
CA PRO A 105 -29.01 -40.23 -57.10
C PRO A 105 -29.03 -38.69 -57.03
N LEU A 106 -27.83 -38.09 -56.95
CA LEU A 106 -27.69 -36.66 -56.71
C LEU A 106 -28.03 -35.85 -57.96
N ASP A 107 -29.01 -34.97 -57.85
CA ASP A 107 -29.24 -33.93 -58.85
C ASP A 107 -28.19 -32.82 -58.71
N LYS A 108 -27.60 -32.41 -59.85
CA LYS A 108 -26.55 -31.39 -59.88
C LYS A 108 -27.04 -30.06 -59.29
N GLN A 109 -28.27 -29.66 -59.60
CA GLN A 109 -28.81 -28.38 -59.14
C GLN A 109 -29.08 -28.41 -57.63
N GLU A 110 -29.57 -29.52 -57.10
CA GLU A 110 -29.80 -29.69 -55.66
C GLU A 110 -28.50 -29.64 -54.86
N LEU A 111 -27.44 -30.31 -55.35
CA LEU A 111 -26.12 -30.27 -54.73
C LEU A 111 -25.51 -28.86 -54.77
N GLU A 112 -25.55 -28.19 -55.93
CA GLU A 112 -25.03 -26.83 -56.07
C GLU A 112 -25.81 -25.82 -55.19
N ALA A 113 -27.12 -26.01 -55.02
CA ALA A 113 -27.93 -25.19 -54.11
C ALA A 113 -27.54 -25.40 -52.64
N ALA A 114 -27.34 -26.65 -52.22
CA ALA A 114 -26.88 -26.98 -50.87
C ALA A 114 -25.48 -26.42 -50.58
N LEU A 115 -24.56 -26.56 -51.53
CA LEU A 115 -23.22 -25.98 -51.48
C LEU A 115 -23.27 -24.45 -51.34
N ARG A 116 -24.05 -23.78 -52.20
CA ARG A 116 -24.19 -22.32 -52.16
C ARG A 116 -24.66 -21.84 -50.79
N LYS A 117 -25.71 -22.46 -50.25
CA LYS A 117 -26.28 -22.12 -48.93
C LYS A 117 -25.26 -22.29 -47.80
N SER A 118 -24.55 -23.42 -47.77
CA SER A 118 -23.54 -23.71 -46.74
C SER A 118 -22.38 -22.71 -46.82
N MET A 119 -21.85 -22.48 -48.03
CA MET A 119 -20.72 -21.57 -48.25
C MET A 119 -21.05 -20.10 -47.98
N ASP A 120 -22.25 -19.63 -48.32
CA ASP A 120 -22.70 -18.27 -47.99
C ASP A 120 -22.84 -18.07 -46.47
N THR A 121 -23.31 -19.10 -45.76
CA THR A 121 -23.40 -19.08 -44.30
C THR A 121 -22.01 -19.01 -43.67
N LEU A 122 -21.06 -19.80 -44.18
CA LEU A 122 -19.68 -19.82 -43.72
C LEU A 122 -18.97 -18.48 -43.99
N LYS A 123 -19.13 -17.89 -45.19
CA LYS A 123 -18.59 -16.56 -45.53
C LYS A 123 -19.15 -15.45 -44.62
N LYS A 124 -20.45 -15.48 -44.29
CA LYS A 124 -21.06 -14.52 -43.35
C LYS A 124 -20.45 -14.65 -41.95
N LYS A 125 -20.28 -15.88 -41.44
CA LYS A 125 -19.64 -16.13 -40.13
C LYS A 125 -18.21 -15.56 -40.10
N ILE A 126 -17.41 -15.80 -41.15
CA ILE A 126 -16.04 -15.29 -41.25
C ILE A 126 -16.00 -13.75 -41.28
N MET A 127 -16.78 -13.11 -42.16
CA MET A 127 -16.82 -11.63 -42.24
C MET A 127 -17.22 -10.97 -40.91
N MET A 128 -18.25 -11.48 -40.24
CA MET A 128 -18.70 -10.92 -38.95
C MET A 128 -17.60 -10.98 -37.88
N GLY A 129 -16.76 -12.02 -37.89
CA GLY A 129 -15.62 -12.15 -36.99
C GLY A 129 -14.53 -11.08 -37.22
N GLU A 130 -14.24 -10.74 -38.48
CA GLU A 130 -13.24 -9.74 -38.84
C GLU A 130 -13.67 -8.31 -38.50
N TYR A 131 -14.92 -7.93 -38.81
CA TYR A 131 -15.46 -6.62 -38.45
C TYR A 131 -15.45 -6.37 -36.93
N ARG A 132 -15.69 -7.41 -36.13
CA ARG A 132 -15.63 -7.32 -34.66
C ARG A 132 -14.21 -7.00 -34.16
N LYS A 133 -13.17 -7.60 -34.75
CA LYS A 133 -11.77 -7.32 -34.41
C LYS A 133 -11.33 -5.93 -34.84
N LEU A 134 -11.71 -5.50 -36.05
CA LEU A 134 -11.39 -4.17 -36.58
C LEU A 134 -12.08 -3.05 -35.76
N GLY A 135 -13.35 -3.24 -35.40
CA GLY A 135 -14.09 -2.32 -34.54
C GLY A 135 -13.45 -2.18 -33.15
N GLN A 136 -13.04 -3.28 -32.53
CA GLN A 136 -12.36 -3.25 -31.22
C GLN A 136 -11.00 -2.53 -31.27
N ALA A 137 -10.23 -2.68 -32.34
CA ALA A 137 -8.96 -1.96 -32.51
C ALA A 137 -9.16 -0.46 -32.72
N TRP A 138 -10.21 -0.06 -33.46
CA TRP A 138 -10.55 1.34 -33.70
C TRP A 138 -11.05 2.03 -32.42
N LEU A 139 -11.96 1.39 -31.66
CA LEU A 139 -12.44 1.87 -30.36
C LEU A 139 -11.28 2.08 -29.37
N LYS A 140 -10.33 1.14 -29.29
CA LYS A 140 -9.14 1.28 -28.43
C LYS A 140 -8.27 2.49 -28.80
N ASN A 141 -8.13 2.79 -30.09
CA ASN A 141 -7.33 3.93 -30.54
C ASN A 141 -8.02 5.26 -30.21
N GLN A 142 -9.35 5.30 -30.29
CA GLN A 142 -10.15 6.48 -29.94
C GLN A 142 -10.08 6.79 -28.43
N ASP A 143 -10.15 5.78 -27.56
CA ASP A 143 -10.00 5.96 -26.10
C ASP A 143 -8.63 6.54 -25.74
N LEU A 144 -7.56 6.10 -26.42
CA LEU A 144 -6.21 6.62 -26.19
C LEU A 144 -6.08 8.10 -26.57
N LEU A 145 -6.68 8.50 -27.70
CA LEU A 145 -6.69 9.89 -28.15
C LEU A 145 -7.52 10.79 -27.22
N GLU A 146 -8.68 10.32 -26.79
CA GLU A 146 -9.53 11.03 -25.82
C GLU A 146 -8.79 11.19 -24.48
N ARG A 147 -8.13 10.13 -23.99
CA ARG A 147 -7.33 10.18 -22.74
C ARG A 147 -6.18 11.16 -22.82
N SER A 148 -5.42 11.16 -23.92
CA SER A 148 -4.36 12.14 -24.13
C SER A 148 -4.90 13.56 -24.15
N PHE A 149 -6.06 13.79 -24.77
CA PHE A 149 -6.70 15.10 -24.79
C PHE A 149 -7.10 15.58 -23.39
N TRP A 150 -7.79 14.75 -22.61
CA TRP A 150 -8.18 15.13 -21.24
C TRP A 150 -6.98 15.34 -20.34
N SER A 151 -5.93 14.51 -20.49
CA SER A 151 -4.66 14.72 -19.79
C SER A 151 -4.09 16.11 -20.09
N ASP A 152 -4.00 16.48 -21.37
CA ASP A 152 -3.43 17.77 -21.78
C ASP A 152 -4.27 18.97 -21.28
N VAL A 153 -5.59 18.81 -21.20
CA VAL A 153 -6.50 19.82 -20.63
C VAL A 153 -6.27 19.94 -19.12
N LEU A 154 -6.24 18.84 -18.37
CA LEU A 154 -6.07 18.85 -16.92
C LEU A 154 -4.70 19.36 -16.47
N THR A 155 -3.65 19.11 -17.25
CA THR A 155 -2.29 19.61 -16.95
C THR A 155 -2.04 21.01 -17.51
N ALA A 156 -3.04 21.65 -18.13
CA ALA A 156 -2.91 22.92 -18.85
C ALA A 156 -1.81 22.92 -19.94
N ALA A 157 -1.47 21.73 -20.48
CA ALA A 157 -0.59 21.62 -21.65
C ALA A 157 -1.28 22.19 -22.89
N ILE A 158 -2.59 22.02 -22.98
CA ILE A 158 -3.45 22.86 -23.82
C ILE A 158 -3.81 24.10 -23.00
N SER A 159 -3.51 25.28 -23.56
CA SER A 159 -3.85 26.55 -22.92
C SER A 159 -5.37 26.59 -22.63
N PRO A 160 -5.80 27.05 -21.42
CA PRO A 160 -7.21 27.13 -21.00
C PRO A 160 -8.09 28.13 -21.76
N ARG A 161 -7.91 28.27 -23.07
CA ARG A 161 -8.70 29.12 -23.95
C ARG A 161 -9.59 28.25 -24.82
N LEU A 162 -10.89 28.53 -24.80
CA LEU A 162 -11.91 27.74 -25.50
C LEU A 162 -11.57 27.50 -26.99
N GLN A 163 -11.05 28.51 -27.69
CA GLN A 163 -10.67 28.40 -29.11
C GLN A 163 -9.56 27.37 -29.37
N LEU A 164 -8.57 27.29 -28.47
CA LEU A 164 -7.45 26.36 -28.59
C LEU A 164 -7.90 24.93 -28.26
N ILE A 165 -8.71 24.76 -27.21
CA ILE A 165 -9.33 23.48 -26.87
C ILE A 165 -10.19 22.97 -28.03
N GLN A 166 -11.03 23.82 -28.62
CA GLN A 166 -11.83 23.47 -29.81
C GLN A 166 -10.97 23.11 -31.04
N SER A 167 -9.80 23.74 -31.20
CA SER A 167 -8.87 23.37 -32.27
C SER A 167 -8.29 21.98 -32.08
N GLU A 168 -7.94 21.60 -30.84
CA GLU A 168 -7.41 20.28 -30.51
C GLU A 168 -8.47 19.19 -30.59
N VAL A 169 -9.71 19.47 -30.16
CA VAL A 169 -10.85 18.53 -30.35
C VAL A 169 -11.05 18.21 -31.84
N ARG A 170 -11.03 19.23 -32.71
CA ARG A 170 -11.17 19.04 -34.16
C ARG A 170 -9.99 18.29 -34.78
N LYS A 171 -8.77 18.66 -34.39
CA LYS A 171 -7.53 18.03 -34.88
C LYS A 171 -7.42 16.55 -34.52
N ARG A 172 -7.96 16.16 -33.37
CA ARG A 172 -7.97 14.78 -32.86
C ARG A 172 -9.26 14.02 -33.19
N GLU A 173 -10.19 14.64 -33.94
CA GLU A 173 -11.49 14.07 -34.33
C GLU A 173 -12.31 13.52 -33.14
N LEU A 174 -12.26 14.21 -32.00
CA LEU A 174 -12.89 13.74 -30.75
C LEU A 174 -14.37 14.14 -30.66
N SER A 175 -15.18 13.24 -30.11
CA SER A 175 -16.61 13.50 -29.80
C SER A 175 -16.78 14.18 -28.42
N VAL A 176 -16.00 15.21 -28.14
CA VAL A 176 -16.05 15.97 -26.88
C VAL A 176 -16.83 17.27 -27.07
N SER A 177 -17.78 17.56 -26.18
CA SER A 177 -18.52 18.83 -26.17
C SER A 177 -17.70 19.95 -25.53
N THR A 178 -17.48 21.05 -26.23
CA THR A 178 -16.83 22.23 -25.60
C THR A 178 -17.84 23.20 -24.96
N GLN A 179 -19.14 22.89 -25.03
CA GLN A 179 -20.22 23.73 -24.49
C GLN A 179 -20.89 23.13 -23.26
N SER A 180 -20.64 21.85 -22.97
CA SER A 180 -21.14 21.18 -21.78
C SER A 180 -20.35 21.62 -20.55
N ASP A 181 -21.02 21.56 -19.40
CA ASP A 181 -20.34 21.61 -18.11
C ASP A 181 -19.81 20.23 -17.75
N TYR A 182 -18.69 20.23 -17.04
CA TYR A 182 -17.96 19.04 -16.61
C TYR A 182 -17.78 19.05 -15.11
N LEU A 183 -17.83 17.85 -14.52
CA LEU A 183 -17.54 17.58 -13.12
C LEU A 183 -16.32 16.66 -13.04
N LEU A 184 -15.40 17.01 -12.15
CA LEU A 184 -14.18 16.25 -11.91
C LEU A 184 -14.36 15.41 -10.64
N LEU A 185 -14.10 14.11 -10.75
CA LEU A 185 -13.87 13.23 -9.62
C LEU A 185 -12.37 12.94 -9.51
N LEU A 186 -11.76 13.28 -8.39
CA LEU A 186 -10.38 12.94 -8.09
C LEU A 186 -10.34 11.82 -7.05
N VAL A 187 -9.81 10.66 -7.43
CA VAL A 187 -9.47 9.58 -6.51
C VAL A 187 -8.01 9.74 -6.10
N SER A 188 -7.74 9.78 -4.79
CA SER A 188 -6.40 9.94 -4.21
C SER A 188 -6.02 8.73 -3.38
N VAL A 189 -4.81 8.21 -3.59
CA VAL A 189 -4.17 7.20 -2.75
C VAL A 189 -2.72 7.60 -2.42
N PRO A 190 -2.39 7.89 -1.16
CA PRO A 190 -1.02 8.18 -0.76
C PRO A 190 -0.10 6.96 -0.93
N ARG A 191 1.14 7.18 -1.37
CA ARG A 191 2.18 6.15 -1.49
C ARG A 191 2.52 5.50 -0.14
N SER A 192 2.37 6.23 0.96
CA SER A 192 2.52 5.70 2.32
C SER A 192 1.41 4.73 2.72
N GLY A 193 0.25 4.82 2.06
CA GLY A 193 -0.94 4.01 2.33
C GLY A 193 -0.99 2.69 1.56
N ILE A 194 0.04 2.35 0.77
CA ILE A 194 0.12 1.09 0.03
C ILE A 194 1.17 0.16 0.65
N GLU A 195 0.94 -1.15 0.58
CA GLU A 195 1.87 -2.13 1.14
C GLU A 195 3.23 -2.09 0.41
N ARG A 196 4.31 -2.46 1.12
CA ARG A 196 5.68 -2.38 0.58
C ARG A 196 5.97 -3.33 -0.57
N GLU A 197 5.15 -4.37 -0.73
CA GLU A 197 5.30 -5.39 -1.76
C GLU A 197 4.79 -4.92 -3.13
N TRP A 198 4.01 -3.83 -3.16
CA TRP A 198 3.57 -3.21 -4.40
C TRP A 198 4.71 -2.45 -5.07
N ASP A 199 5.01 -2.85 -6.31
CA ASP A 199 5.68 -1.98 -7.28
C ASP A 199 4.75 -0.82 -7.66
N GLU A 200 5.32 0.38 -7.85
CA GLU A 200 4.55 1.60 -8.10
C GLU A 200 3.78 1.54 -9.42
N SER A 201 4.39 0.99 -10.47
CA SER A 201 3.76 0.88 -11.79
C SER A 201 2.63 -0.14 -11.77
N ILE A 202 2.82 -1.24 -11.03
CA ILE A 202 1.80 -2.30 -10.89
C ILE A 202 0.63 -1.79 -10.06
N PHE A 203 0.90 -1.07 -8.96
CA PHE A 203 -0.17 -0.49 -8.14
C PHE A 203 -0.98 0.55 -8.93
N HIS A 204 -0.30 1.45 -9.64
CA HIS A 204 -0.97 2.47 -10.46
C HIS A 204 -1.85 1.84 -11.55
N TYR A 205 -1.35 0.77 -12.19
CA TYR A 205 -2.13 -0.01 -13.15
C TYR A 205 -3.35 -0.69 -12.51
N ALA A 206 -3.18 -1.33 -11.35
CA ALA A 206 -4.26 -2.01 -10.64
C ALA A 206 -5.35 -1.03 -10.18
N LEU A 207 -4.96 0.12 -9.62
CA LEU A 207 -5.87 1.18 -9.24
C LEU A 207 -6.63 1.73 -10.45
N SER A 208 -5.93 1.97 -11.57
CA SER A 208 -6.56 2.44 -12.82
C SER A 208 -7.60 1.46 -13.35
N ASN A 209 -7.29 0.16 -13.35
CA ASN A 209 -8.21 -0.87 -13.81
C ASN A 209 -9.44 -0.97 -12.92
N LEU A 210 -9.26 -0.94 -11.60
CA LEU A 210 -10.36 -0.99 -10.63
C LEU A 210 -11.34 0.17 -10.86
N VAL A 211 -10.83 1.40 -10.97
CA VAL A 211 -11.68 2.57 -11.21
C VAL A 211 -12.35 2.51 -12.58
N THR A 212 -11.63 2.02 -13.60
CA THR A 212 -12.19 1.85 -14.95
C THR A 212 -13.31 0.82 -14.98
N GLU A 213 -13.18 -0.31 -14.28
CA GLU A 213 -14.19 -1.36 -14.25
C GLU A 213 -15.51 -0.85 -13.66
N ILE A 214 -15.44 -0.13 -12.53
CA ILE A 214 -16.62 0.45 -11.85
C ILE A 214 -17.33 1.46 -12.75
N LEU A 215 -16.56 2.30 -13.47
CA LEU A 215 -17.10 3.41 -14.26
C LEU A 215 -17.44 3.03 -15.71
N SER A 216 -17.01 1.86 -16.18
CA SER A 216 -17.10 1.39 -17.58
C SER A 216 -18.52 1.37 -18.16
N SER A 217 -19.54 1.27 -17.30
CA SER A 217 -20.95 1.23 -17.70
C SER A 217 -21.53 2.60 -18.10
N ARG A 218 -20.81 3.70 -17.82
CA ARG A 218 -21.34 5.08 -17.96
C ARG A 218 -20.32 6.12 -18.43
N VAL A 219 -19.02 5.92 -18.20
CA VAL A 219 -17.95 6.84 -18.60
C VAL A 219 -17.03 6.14 -19.59
N SER A 220 -16.66 6.82 -20.69
CA SER A 220 -15.67 6.26 -21.64
C SER A 220 -14.33 6.09 -20.94
N GLY A 221 -13.60 5.02 -21.25
CA GLY A 221 -12.26 4.78 -20.68
C GLY A 221 -11.29 5.94 -20.97
N GLY A 222 -11.51 6.66 -22.08
CA GLY A 222 -10.81 7.89 -22.43
C GLY A 222 -10.92 9.03 -21.41
N ARG A 223 -11.92 9.02 -20.52
CA ARG A 223 -12.16 10.08 -19.52
C ARG A 223 -11.59 9.76 -18.14
N ILE A 224 -10.83 8.68 -18.02
CA ILE A 224 -10.17 8.24 -16.79
C ILE A 224 -8.66 8.47 -16.95
N ILE A 225 -8.13 9.45 -16.22
CA ILE A 225 -6.77 9.94 -16.35
C ILE A 225 -6.01 9.61 -15.04
N PRO A 226 -5.30 8.48 -14.98
CA PRO A 226 -4.41 8.17 -13.88
C PRO A 226 -3.09 8.92 -14.05
N TYR A 227 -2.59 9.51 -12.98
CA TYR A 227 -1.30 10.19 -12.92
C TYR A 227 -0.73 10.11 -11.50
N GLN A 228 0.49 10.60 -11.33
CA GLN A 228 1.15 10.66 -10.03
C GLN A 228 1.69 12.08 -9.83
N ALA A 229 1.43 12.65 -8.66
CA ALA A 229 2.03 13.89 -8.22
C ALA A 229 2.63 13.68 -6.82
N ASP A 230 3.88 14.11 -6.65
CA ASP A 230 4.69 13.84 -5.46
C ASP A 230 4.67 12.37 -5.02
N LYS A 231 4.08 12.10 -3.84
CA LYS A 231 3.96 10.77 -3.23
C LYS A 231 2.51 10.31 -3.19
N VAL A 232 1.69 10.72 -4.15
CA VAL A 232 0.26 10.38 -4.21
C VAL A 232 -0.10 9.90 -5.61
N PHE A 233 -0.82 8.79 -5.67
CA PHE A 233 -1.43 8.28 -6.89
C PHE A 233 -2.81 8.90 -7.05
N TYR A 234 -3.04 9.51 -8.21
CA TYR A 234 -4.30 10.16 -8.53
C TYR A 234 -4.96 9.49 -9.73
N ILE A 235 -6.30 9.45 -9.70
CA ILE A 235 -7.13 9.19 -10.88
C ILE A 235 -8.14 10.32 -11.00
N ALA A 236 -7.99 11.15 -12.02
CA ALA A 236 -8.99 12.13 -12.40
C ALA A 236 -10.00 11.50 -13.36
N VAL A 237 -11.27 11.65 -13.06
CA VAL A 237 -12.39 11.18 -13.89
C VAL A 237 -13.18 12.40 -14.32
N VAL A 238 -13.34 12.56 -15.64
CA VAL A 238 -14.07 13.68 -16.23
C VAL A 238 -15.49 13.22 -16.59
N ALA A 239 -16.48 13.72 -15.86
CA ALA A 239 -17.89 13.43 -16.10
C ALA A 239 -18.58 14.62 -16.78
N GLU A 240 -19.39 14.38 -17.80
CA GLU A 240 -20.13 15.42 -18.53
C GLU A 240 -21.54 15.57 -17.96
N SER A 241 -21.94 16.82 -17.67
CA SER A 241 -23.24 17.18 -17.12
C SER A 241 -24.37 16.99 -18.14
N PRO A 242 -25.60 16.60 -17.74
CA PRO A 242 -26.07 16.40 -16.36
C PRO A 242 -25.63 15.06 -15.76
N VAL A 243 -25.15 15.08 -14.51
CA VAL A 243 -24.82 13.88 -13.74
C VAL A 243 -25.62 13.87 -12.44
N ASP A 244 -26.23 12.74 -12.10
CA ASP A 244 -26.88 12.56 -10.79
C ASP A 244 -25.81 12.39 -9.71
N MET A 245 -25.77 13.31 -8.76
CA MET A 245 -24.82 13.28 -7.64
C MET A 245 -25.00 12.06 -6.75
N SER A 246 -26.19 11.47 -6.70
CA SER A 246 -26.49 10.26 -5.91
C SER A 246 -25.71 9.06 -6.43
N TRP A 247 -25.60 8.92 -7.75
CA TRP A 247 -24.85 7.83 -8.40
C TRP A 247 -23.35 8.05 -8.28
N LEU A 248 -22.89 9.29 -8.47
CA LEU A 248 -21.48 9.65 -8.28
C LEU A 248 -21.01 9.31 -6.86
N HIS A 249 -21.80 9.65 -5.84
CA HIS A 249 -21.49 9.32 -4.46
C HIS A 249 -21.38 7.80 -4.25
N GLY A 250 -22.34 7.02 -4.76
CA GLY A 250 -22.30 5.56 -4.68
C GLY A 250 -21.06 4.95 -5.33
N TRP A 251 -20.63 5.44 -6.50
CA TRP A 251 -19.39 4.98 -7.14
C TRP A 251 -18.15 5.32 -6.32
N ALA A 252 -18.11 6.52 -5.75
CA ALA A 252 -17.00 6.93 -4.91
C ALA A 252 -16.91 6.05 -3.65
N GLU A 253 -18.04 5.72 -3.02
CA GLU A 253 -18.08 4.77 -1.91
C GLU A 253 -17.63 3.36 -2.32
N GLU A 254 -18.08 2.89 -3.48
CA GLU A 254 -17.69 1.60 -4.04
C GLU A 254 -16.19 1.53 -4.36
N ILE A 255 -15.62 2.57 -4.99
CA ILE A 255 -14.17 2.69 -5.24
C ILE A 255 -13.40 2.58 -3.92
N ILE A 256 -13.83 3.32 -2.89
CA ILE A 256 -13.18 3.31 -1.57
C ILE A 256 -13.23 1.91 -0.95
N GLN A 257 -14.38 1.25 -1.01
CA GLN A 257 -14.57 -0.08 -0.44
C GLN A 257 -13.73 -1.13 -1.19
N LEU A 258 -13.72 -1.12 -2.52
CA LEU A 258 -12.95 -2.06 -3.31
C LEU A 258 -11.44 -1.83 -3.18
N CYS A 259 -10.99 -0.57 -3.08
CA CYS A 259 -9.59 -0.27 -2.76
C CYS A 259 -9.17 -0.86 -1.40
N ARG A 260 -10.06 -0.83 -0.40
CA ARG A 260 -9.81 -1.43 0.91
C ARG A 260 -9.78 -2.96 0.84
N ASP A 261 -10.72 -3.56 0.11
CA ASP A 261 -10.89 -5.01 0.09
C ASP A 261 -9.83 -5.70 -0.78
N TYR A 262 -9.50 -5.14 -1.94
CA TYR A 262 -8.61 -5.76 -2.93
C TYR A 262 -7.20 -5.17 -2.94
N LEU A 263 -7.06 -3.84 -2.83
CA LEU A 263 -5.75 -3.17 -2.89
C LEU A 263 -5.14 -2.87 -1.51
N LYS A 264 -5.88 -3.15 -0.43
CA LYS A 264 -5.48 -2.93 0.97
C LYS A 264 -5.03 -1.49 1.26
N CYS A 265 -5.63 -0.51 0.57
CA CYS A 265 -5.30 0.90 0.73
C CYS A 265 -6.54 1.75 1.06
N ALA A 266 -6.31 2.96 1.58
CA ALA A 266 -7.36 3.92 1.86
C ALA A 266 -7.43 4.98 0.75
N ALA A 267 -8.30 4.76 -0.23
CA ALA A 267 -8.60 5.76 -1.26
C ALA A 267 -9.50 6.87 -0.71
N THR A 268 -9.35 8.09 -1.21
CA THR A 268 -10.24 9.22 -0.91
C THR A 268 -10.76 9.80 -2.21
N CYS A 269 -12.06 10.10 -2.27
CA CYS A 269 -12.69 10.64 -3.47
C CYS A 269 -13.10 12.09 -3.26
N TYR A 270 -12.81 12.97 -4.21
CA TYR A 270 -13.15 14.38 -4.18
C TYR A 270 -13.91 14.77 -5.44
N PHE A 271 -15.04 15.47 -5.27
CA PHE A 271 -15.81 16.01 -6.37
C PHE A 271 -15.58 17.52 -6.51
N SER A 272 -15.44 18.00 -7.74
CA SER A 272 -15.44 19.43 -8.05
C SER A 272 -16.85 19.97 -8.26
N GLU A 273 -17.00 21.29 -8.22
CA GLU A 273 -18.18 21.94 -8.80
C GLU A 273 -18.23 21.67 -10.32
N THR A 274 -19.43 21.77 -10.89
CA THR A 274 -19.62 21.71 -12.35
C THR A 274 -19.13 23.01 -12.99
N SER A 275 -18.24 22.91 -13.97
CA SER A 275 -17.73 24.07 -14.71
C SER A 275 -17.41 23.73 -16.16
N GLY A 276 -17.24 24.76 -16.99
CA GLY A 276 -16.84 24.58 -18.38
C GLY A 276 -15.44 23.99 -18.52
N ILE A 277 -15.18 23.42 -19.70
CA ILE A 277 -13.92 22.71 -20.02
C ILE A 277 -12.64 23.53 -19.77
N THR A 278 -12.71 24.86 -19.84
CA THR A 278 -11.57 25.77 -19.59
C THR A 278 -11.14 25.83 -18.13
N SER A 279 -12.04 25.53 -17.20
CA SER A 279 -11.77 25.62 -15.75
C SER A 279 -11.21 24.32 -15.16
N LEU A 280 -11.21 23.22 -15.92
CA LEU A 280 -10.88 21.89 -15.42
C LEU A 280 -9.45 21.78 -14.85
N ALA A 281 -8.48 22.46 -15.45
CA ALA A 281 -7.11 22.48 -14.92
C ALA A 281 -7.02 23.15 -13.54
N GLN A 282 -7.77 24.24 -13.36
CA GLN A 282 -7.86 24.93 -12.08
C GLN A 282 -8.57 24.05 -11.04
N LEU A 283 -9.73 23.49 -11.39
CA LEU A 283 -10.47 22.59 -10.49
C LEU A 283 -9.62 21.38 -10.06
N LYS A 284 -8.85 20.79 -10.98
CA LYS A 284 -7.92 19.70 -10.67
C LYS A 284 -6.89 20.13 -9.61
N THR A 285 -6.31 21.32 -9.75
CA THR A 285 -5.35 21.88 -8.80
C THR A 285 -6.00 22.16 -7.43
N GLU A 286 -7.23 22.68 -7.41
CA GLU A 286 -7.98 22.93 -6.16
C GLU A 286 -8.28 21.61 -5.41
N LEU A 287 -8.65 20.55 -6.12
CA LEU A 287 -8.86 19.22 -5.53
C LEU A 287 -7.56 18.61 -4.99
N GLU A 288 -6.43 18.79 -5.67
CA GLU A 288 -5.12 18.35 -5.19
C GLU A 288 -4.74 19.06 -3.87
N GLN A 289 -4.94 20.38 -3.80
CA GLN A 289 -4.71 21.15 -2.57
C GLN A 289 -5.64 20.73 -1.41
N ALA A 290 -6.91 20.41 -1.72
CA ALA A 290 -7.85 19.85 -0.75
C ALA A 290 -7.42 18.45 -0.27
N ASP A 291 -6.78 17.66 -1.12
CA ASP A 291 -6.24 16.35 -0.74
C ASP A 291 -4.98 16.46 0.12
N GLU A 292 -4.06 17.36 -0.22
CA GLU A 292 -2.85 17.65 0.56
C GLU A 292 -3.20 18.12 1.99
N SER A 293 -4.26 18.91 2.13
CA SER A 293 -4.73 19.39 3.44
C SER A 293 -5.55 18.35 4.24
N ASN A 294 -6.03 17.26 3.60
CA ASN A 294 -6.85 16.24 4.25
C ASN A 294 -6.00 15.09 4.85
N ILE A 295 -5.77 15.15 6.16
CA ILE A 295 -5.02 14.12 6.92
C ILE A 295 -5.93 13.21 7.77
N ILE A 296 -7.19 13.60 8.00
CA ILE A 296 -8.10 12.90 8.92
C ILE A 296 -9.09 12.01 8.20
N PHE A 297 -9.67 12.51 7.11
CA PHE A 297 -10.81 11.87 6.45
C PHE A 297 -10.35 11.16 5.18
N ARG A 298 -9.37 10.26 5.34
CA ARG A 298 -9.01 9.27 4.32
C ARG A 298 -10.09 8.19 4.27
N GLY A 299 -10.39 7.64 3.09
CA GLY A 299 -11.45 6.63 2.99
C GLY A 299 -12.87 7.19 2.96
N ARG A 300 -13.06 8.45 2.52
CA ARG A 300 -14.38 9.10 2.41
C ARG A 300 -14.56 9.81 1.07
N VAL A 301 -15.81 10.13 0.78
CA VAL A 301 -16.25 10.91 -0.38
C VAL A 301 -16.45 12.37 0.04
N HIS A 302 -15.87 13.30 -0.70
CA HIS A 302 -15.97 14.75 -0.48
C HIS A 302 -16.72 15.42 -1.63
N VAL A 303 -17.70 16.27 -1.30
CA VAL A 303 -18.62 16.91 -2.26
C VAL A 303 -18.49 18.44 -2.16
N PRO A 304 -18.61 19.20 -3.27
CA PRO A 304 -18.56 20.66 -3.24
C PRO A 304 -19.61 21.28 -2.33
N GLY A 305 -19.30 22.42 -1.72
CA GLY A 305 -20.24 23.16 -0.88
C GLY A 305 -20.52 22.52 0.50
N GLN A 306 -19.92 21.38 0.82
CA GLN A 306 -19.73 20.92 2.20
C GLN A 306 -18.33 21.35 2.64
N PRO A 307 -18.18 22.55 3.21
CA PRO A 307 -16.85 23.07 3.48
C PRO A 307 -16.15 22.23 4.54
N PHE A 308 -14.88 21.97 4.30
CA PHE A 308 -13.92 21.86 5.39
C PHE A 308 -13.89 23.22 6.10
N HIS A 309 -14.72 23.44 7.12
CA HIS A 309 -14.50 24.56 8.04
C HIS A 309 -13.34 24.20 8.95
N TYR A 310 -12.11 24.35 8.44
CA TYR A 310 -10.96 24.53 9.29
C TYR A 310 -10.97 25.99 9.76
N ASP A 311 -11.40 26.20 10.99
CA ASP A 311 -11.25 27.49 11.66
C ASP A 311 -9.76 27.68 12.01
N LEU A 312 -8.97 28.11 11.03
CA LEU A 312 -7.53 28.36 11.11
C LEU A 312 -7.18 29.64 11.88
N THR A 313 -8.17 30.32 12.47
CA THR A 313 -7.98 31.62 13.14
C THR A 313 -7.14 31.51 14.42
N GLU A 314 -7.02 30.32 15.01
CA GLU A 314 -6.20 30.06 16.19
C GLU A 314 -5.33 28.81 15.99
N ARG A 315 -4.00 28.97 16.10
CA ARG A 315 -3.08 27.83 16.17
C ARG A 315 -3.31 27.10 17.48
N PHE A 316 -3.80 25.85 17.41
CA PHE A 316 -3.98 25.02 18.58
C PHE A 316 -2.62 24.76 19.24
N THR A 317 -2.54 24.99 20.54
CA THR A 317 -1.37 24.69 21.37
C THR A 317 -1.73 23.57 22.34
N LEU A 318 -0.90 22.53 22.40
CA LEU A 318 -1.04 21.50 23.41
C LEU A 318 -0.78 22.10 24.80
N ASP A 319 -1.56 21.67 25.80
CA ASP A 319 -1.31 22.03 27.20
C ASP A 319 -0.01 21.35 27.68
N THR A 320 1.12 22.02 27.44
CA THR A 320 2.45 21.49 27.75
C THR A 320 2.67 21.31 29.25
N GLU A 321 2.00 22.10 30.11
CA GLU A 321 2.07 21.95 31.56
C GLU A 321 1.38 20.66 32.01
N LEU A 322 0.16 20.40 31.52
CA LEU A 322 -0.56 19.17 31.78
C LEU A 322 0.23 17.94 31.30
N PHE A 323 0.76 17.96 30.08
CA PHE A 323 1.53 16.83 29.57
C PHE A 323 2.83 16.63 30.35
N THR A 324 3.50 17.72 30.76
CA THR A 324 4.67 17.63 31.66
C THR A 324 4.31 16.90 32.96
N LEU A 325 3.17 17.24 33.58
CA LEU A 325 2.70 16.56 34.80
C LEU A 325 2.43 15.07 34.55
N LEU A 326 1.77 14.72 33.45
CA LEU A 326 1.48 13.32 33.09
C LEU A 326 2.77 12.52 32.85
N PHE A 327 3.78 13.10 32.20
CA PHE A 327 5.08 12.47 32.03
C PHE A 327 5.82 12.26 33.37
N VAL A 328 5.70 13.20 34.32
CA VAL A 328 6.27 13.06 35.67
C VAL A 328 5.62 11.92 36.45
N GLN A 329 4.31 11.70 36.28
CA GLN A 329 3.59 10.56 36.87
C GLN A 329 4.01 9.21 36.27
N LYS A 330 4.62 9.20 35.08
CA LYS A 330 5.18 8.01 34.40
C LYS A 330 4.14 6.93 34.09
N GLU A 331 2.89 7.34 33.93
CA GLU A 331 1.78 6.48 33.53
C GLU A 331 1.53 6.58 32.02
N LYS A 332 2.21 5.70 31.27
CA LYS A 332 2.19 5.66 29.80
C LYS A 332 0.78 5.70 29.21
N ALA A 333 -0.13 4.89 29.75
CA ALA A 333 -1.51 4.80 29.28
C ALA A 333 -2.28 6.11 29.43
N GLN A 334 -2.06 6.86 30.51
CA GLN A 334 -2.77 8.13 30.73
C GLN A 334 -2.34 9.19 29.71
N ILE A 335 -1.03 9.28 29.41
CA ILE A 335 -0.47 10.22 28.43
C ILE A 335 -1.10 9.98 27.05
N VAL A 336 -1.04 8.73 26.59
CA VAL A 336 -1.51 8.37 25.24
C VAL A 336 -3.03 8.47 25.14
N ASN A 337 -3.78 8.06 26.17
CA ASN A 337 -5.24 8.22 26.19
C ASN A 337 -5.67 9.69 26.23
N ARG A 338 -4.92 10.55 26.95
CA ARG A 338 -5.21 12.00 26.97
C ARG A 338 -4.98 12.61 25.60
N LEU A 339 -3.87 12.29 24.95
CA LEU A 339 -3.57 12.75 23.59
C LEU A 339 -4.62 12.27 22.59
N LYS A 340 -5.01 10.99 22.67
CA LYS A 340 -6.09 10.43 21.83
C LYS A 340 -7.38 11.22 21.96
N LYS A 341 -7.83 11.49 23.19
CA LYS A 341 -9.05 12.27 23.46
C LYS A 341 -8.96 13.68 22.90
N GLU A 342 -7.79 14.31 22.96
CA GLU A 342 -7.58 15.65 22.40
C GLU A 342 -7.70 15.65 20.88
N LEU A 343 -7.09 14.68 20.21
CA LEU A 343 -7.21 14.50 18.76
C LEU A 343 -8.66 14.18 18.35
N GLU A 344 -9.36 13.31 19.08
CA GLU A 344 -10.78 13.01 18.86
C GLU A 344 -11.65 14.27 19.02
N ARG A 345 -11.38 15.10 20.04
CA ARG A 345 -12.07 16.38 20.25
C ARG A 345 -11.84 17.34 19.10
N LEU A 346 -10.59 17.53 18.68
CA LEU A 346 -10.26 18.41 17.56
C LEU A 346 -10.86 17.91 16.23
N ALA A 347 -10.85 16.61 16.01
CA ALA A 347 -11.51 15.99 14.86
C ALA A 347 -13.04 16.23 14.88
N SER A 348 -13.68 16.12 16.04
CA SER A 348 -15.13 16.39 16.19
C SER A 348 -15.50 17.87 15.97
N LEU A 349 -14.55 18.78 16.17
CA LEU A 349 -14.70 20.22 15.98
C LEU A 349 -14.21 20.69 14.60
N SER A 350 -13.79 19.77 13.72
CA SER A 350 -13.18 20.08 12.41
C SER A 350 -11.95 21.00 12.52
N LYS A 351 -11.20 20.95 13.63
CA LYS A 351 -9.99 21.75 13.89
C LYS A 351 -8.67 20.97 13.81
N LEU A 352 -8.69 19.76 13.27
CA LEU A 352 -7.48 18.94 13.13
C LEU A 352 -7.09 18.89 11.64
N ASP A 353 -5.87 19.32 11.34
CA ASP A 353 -5.28 19.34 10.00
C ASP A 353 -3.77 19.05 10.10
N ALA A 354 -3.04 19.16 8.98
CA ALA A 354 -1.60 18.94 8.94
C ALA A 354 -0.83 19.84 9.90
N ALA A 355 -1.16 21.13 9.85
CA ALA A 355 -0.48 22.15 10.62
C ALA A 355 -0.73 21.97 12.12
N THR A 356 -1.95 21.60 12.51
CA THR A 356 -2.31 21.31 13.89
C THR A 356 -1.60 20.06 14.39
N LEU A 357 -1.59 18.97 13.61
CA LEU A 357 -0.91 17.74 13.98
C LEU A 357 0.61 17.96 14.12
N HIS A 358 1.21 18.73 13.23
CA HIS A 358 2.60 19.18 13.32
C HIS A 358 2.84 20.02 14.59
N SER A 359 1.96 20.98 14.91
CA SER A 359 2.07 21.82 16.10
C SER A 359 2.03 20.98 17.39
N ILE A 360 1.10 20.01 17.46
CA ILE A 360 1.02 19.06 18.59
C ILE A 360 2.27 18.20 18.66
N ARG A 361 2.84 17.79 17.51
CA ARG A 361 4.11 17.04 17.46
C ARG A 361 5.24 17.83 18.12
N GLU A 362 5.41 19.09 17.72
CA GLU A 362 6.46 19.97 18.23
C GLU A 362 6.28 20.25 19.74
N ASP A 363 5.06 20.52 20.19
CA ASP A 363 4.77 20.72 21.62
C ASP A 363 5.09 19.47 22.46
N LEU A 364 4.73 18.28 21.96
CA LEU A 364 5.01 17.01 22.64
C LEU A 364 6.52 16.71 22.68
N VAL A 365 7.23 16.97 21.58
CA VAL A 365 8.69 16.85 21.52
C VAL A 365 9.35 17.81 22.49
N GLN A 366 8.88 19.06 22.59
CA GLN A 366 9.38 20.05 23.53
C GLN A 366 9.24 19.58 24.98
N VAL A 367 8.07 19.07 25.37
CA VAL A 367 7.84 18.49 26.71
C VAL A 367 8.82 17.36 26.98
N VAL A 368 8.93 16.40 26.06
CA VAL A 368 9.81 15.24 26.21
C VAL A 368 11.27 15.66 26.32
N TYR A 369 11.76 16.55 25.46
CA TYR A 369 13.16 16.95 25.44
C TYR A 369 13.56 17.74 26.68
N SER A 370 12.67 18.63 27.15
CA SER A 370 12.85 19.33 28.43
C SER A 370 12.99 18.33 29.59
N LEU A 371 12.14 17.29 29.61
CA LEU A 371 12.11 16.30 30.68
C LEU A 371 13.31 15.36 30.64
N LEU A 372 13.72 14.90 29.45
CA LEU A 372 14.95 14.13 29.25
C LEU A 372 16.19 14.94 29.66
N SER A 373 16.25 16.22 29.32
CA SER A 373 17.36 17.10 29.70
C SER A 373 17.50 17.25 31.21
N ARG A 374 16.38 17.33 31.96
CA ARG A 374 16.40 17.38 33.44
C ARG A 374 16.96 16.11 34.08
N HIS A 375 16.86 14.97 33.39
CA HIS A 375 17.43 13.69 33.82
C HIS A 375 18.78 13.37 33.16
N HIS A 376 19.42 14.35 32.53
CA HIS A 376 20.70 14.21 31.82
C HIS A 376 20.70 13.15 30.69
N ILE A 377 19.53 12.86 30.12
CA ILE A 377 19.37 11.93 29.00
C ILE A 377 19.45 12.73 27.69
N GLN A 378 20.35 12.32 26.79
CA GLN A 378 20.48 12.95 25.48
C GLN A 378 19.46 12.39 24.49
N ALA A 379 18.46 13.20 24.13
CA ALA A 379 17.38 12.80 23.23
C ALA A 379 17.87 12.27 21.87
N HIS A 380 18.90 12.90 21.27
CA HIS A 380 19.44 12.47 19.97
C HIS A 380 20.01 11.05 20.00
N ARG A 381 20.45 10.54 21.16
CA ARG A 381 20.92 9.16 21.30
C ARG A 381 19.76 8.21 21.54
N LEU A 382 18.78 8.63 22.33
CA LEU A 382 17.63 7.81 22.67
C LEU A 382 16.76 7.48 21.45
N PHE A 383 16.66 8.41 20.50
CA PHE A 383 15.81 8.28 19.31
C PHE A 383 16.61 8.06 18.01
N ALA A 384 17.87 7.62 18.11
CA ALA A 384 18.76 7.44 16.95
C ALA A 384 18.42 6.23 16.06
N ASP A 385 17.65 5.26 16.57
CA ASP A 385 17.36 4.03 15.84
C ASP A 385 16.42 4.26 14.65
N ALA A 386 16.63 3.45 13.60
CA ALA A 386 15.86 3.52 12.36
C ALA A 386 14.35 3.30 12.54
N HIS A 387 13.91 2.66 13.63
CA HIS A 387 12.48 2.52 13.91
C HIS A 387 11.88 3.84 14.41
N SER A 388 12.49 4.49 15.40
CA SER A 388 12.06 5.82 15.88
C SER A 388 12.09 6.88 14.78
N GLN A 389 13.15 6.90 13.96
CA GLN A 389 13.24 7.88 12.86
C GLN A 389 12.12 7.71 11.83
N ARG A 390 11.79 6.46 11.46
CA ARG A 390 10.69 6.19 10.54
C ARG A 390 9.33 6.59 11.11
N LEU A 391 9.08 6.28 12.38
CA LEU A 391 7.85 6.71 13.04
C LEU A 391 7.73 8.24 13.09
N ALA A 392 8.83 8.95 13.36
CA ALA A 392 8.83 10.42 13.35
C ALA A 392 8.54 10.99 11.96
N GLN A 393 9.09 10.41 10.90
CA GLN A 393 8.83 10.83 9.51
C GLN A 393 7.39 10.58 9.08
N ALA A 394 6.77 9.50 9.55
CA ALA A 394 5.37 9.17 9.24
C ALA A 394 4.36 9.83 10.20
N ALA A 395 4.81 10.50 11.27
CA ALA A 395 3.92 10.98 12.33
C ALA A 395 2.85 11.97 11.81
N GLU A 396 3.14 12.68 10.73
CA GLU A 396 2.24 13.70 10.17
C GLU A 396 1.37 13.18 9.02
N SER A 397 1.51 11.92 8.58
CA SER A 397 0.74 11.39 7.45
C SER A 397 -0.69 10.97 7.81
N SER A 398 -0.94 10.65 9.08
CA SER A 398 -2.28 10.30 9.56
C SER A 398 -2.36 10.39 11.08
N VAL A 399 -3.57 10.51 11.62
CA VAL A 399 -3.82 10.41 13.07
C VAL A 399 -3.34 9.05 13.62
N PHE A 400 -3.47 7.99 12.84
CA PHE A 400 -3.03 6.66 13.25
C PHE A 400 -1.51 6.56 13.38
N ASP A 401 -0.77 7.07 12.39
CA ASP A 401 0.70 7.07 12.41
C ASP A 401 1.22 8.02 13.50
N PHE A 402 0.55 9.16 13.71
CA PHE A 402 0.83 10.04 14.83
C PHE A 402 0.72 9.32 16.17
N MET A 403 -0.37 8.57 16.39
CA MET A 403 -0.59 7.84 17.63
C MET A 403 0.45 6.73 17.84
N LYS A 404 0.87 6.03 16.78
CA LYS A 404 1.99 5.07 16.86
C LYS A 404 3.30 5.75 17.27
N TRP A 405 3.60 6.88 16.66
CA TRP A 405 4.79 7.66 16.99
C TRP A 405 4.74 8.17 18.44
N ALA A 406 3.63 8.78 18.86
CA ALA A 406 3.46 9.32 20.21
C ALA A 406 3.54 8.23 21.29
N GLN A 407 3.00 7.04 21.03
CA GLN A 407 3.15 5.87 21.90
C GLN A 407 4.62 5.48 22.04
N ALA A 408 5.34 5.30 20.92
CA ALA A 408 6.75 4.92 20.95
C ALA A 408 7.65 5.98 21.62
N LEU A 409 7.37 7.28 21.39
CA LEU A 409 8.03 8.40 22.05
C LEU A 409 7.80 8.32 23.57
N THR A 410 6.56 8.12 24.00
CA THR A 410 6.17 8.02 25.40
C THR A 410 6.85 6.84 26.09
N ASP A 411 6.83 5.68 25.44
CA ASP A 411 7.42 4.45 25.97
C ASP A 411 8.90 4.62 26.24
N LYS A 412 9.68 5.00 25.23
CA LYS A 412 11.13 5.20 25.35
C LYS A 412 11.49 6.25 26.40
N THR A 413 10.74 7.34 26.45
CA THR A 413 10.97 8.43 27.40
C THR A 413 10.76 7.93 28.83
N VAL A 414 9.60 7.37 29.12
CA VAL A 414 9.24 6.91 30.47
C VAL A 414 10.16 5.79 30.94
N ASP A 415 10.50 4.83 30.07
CA ASP A 415 11.35 3.70 30.45
C ASP A 415 12.78 4.16 30.76
N SER A 416 13.34 5.05 29.94
CA SER A 416 14.70 5.58 30.18
C SER A 416 14.79 6.37 31.48
N ILE A 417 13.76 7.16 31.81
CA ILE A 417 13.72 7.91 33.07
C ILE A 417 13.59 6.96 34.26
N LYS A 418 12.76 5.91 34.15
CA LYS A 418 12.64 4.89 35.20
C LYS A 418 13.98 4.19 35.45
N GLU A 419 14.73 3.87 34.39
CA GLU A 419 16.04 3.23 34.49
C GLU A 419 17.08 4.13 35.20
N VAL A 420 17.11 5.42 34.87
CA VAL A 420 17.99 6.40 35.54
C VAL A 420 17.66 6.51 37.04
N LEU A 421 16.38 6.62 37.39
CA LEU A 421 15.97 6.74 38.79
C LEU A 421 16.20 5.46 39.61
N GLN A 422 16.03 4.29 39.00
CA GLN A 422 16.41 3.02 39.64
C GLN A 422 17.91 2.98 39.91
N SER A 423 18.71 3.44 38.94
CA SER A 423 20.16 3.53 39.08
C SER A 423 20.58 4.51 40.19
N GLU A 424 19.94 5.68 40.29
CA GLU A 424 20.16 6.61 41.40
C GLU A 424 19.79 5.99 42.76
N GLY A 425 18.66 5.28 42.85
CA GLY A 425 18.28 4.56 44.07
C GLY A 425 19.28 3.48 44.48
N VAL A 426 19.89 2.79 43.50
CA VAL A 426 21.00 1.86 43.73
C VAL A 426 22.21 2.59 44.29
N VAL A 427 22.60 3.73 43.72
CA VAL A 427 23.74 4.53 44.19
C VAL A 427 23.52 5.01 45.63
N GLU A 428 22.34 5.50 45.97
CA GLU A 428 22.06 5.96 47.34
C GLU A 428 22.07 4.81 48.37
N ARG A 429 21.57 3.62 48.00
CA ARG A 429 21.72 2.43 48.86
C ARG A 429 23.18 2.03 49.03
N ALA A 430 23.97 2.06 47.96
CA ALA A 430 25.41 1.77 48.02
C ALA A 430 26.15 2.80 48.90
N LYS A 431 25.85 4.10 48.78
CA LYS A 431 26.42 5.14 49.64
C LYS A 431 26.10 4.89 51.12
N ARG A 432 24.84 4.55 51.43
CA ARG A 432 24.42 4.22 52.79
C ARG A 432 25.17 3.03 53.36
N PHE A 433 25.27 1.93 52.59
CA PHE A 433 26.02 0.75 52.99
C PHE A 433 27.50 1.07 53.29
N ILE A 434 28.13 1.89 52.44
CA ILE A 434 29.51 2.37 52.65
C ILE A 434 29.60 3.20 53.93
N GLN A 435 28.67 4.12 54.18
CA GLN A 435 28.66 4.96 55.37
C GLN A 435 28.40 4.19 56.67
N GLU A 436 27.66 3.10 56.62
CA GLU A 436 27.40 2.25 57.80
C GLU A 436 28.56 1.29 58.09
N ASN A 437 29.40 0.98 57.09
CA ASN A 437 30.43 -0.07 57.19
C ASN A 437 31.86 0.43 56.89
N TYR A 438 32.11 1.75 56.81
CA TYR A 438 33.39 2.30 56.34
C TYR A 438 34.62 1.86 57.15
N THR A 439 34.46 1.45 58.40
CA THR A 439 35.54 0.99 59.29
C THR A 439 36.01 -0.42 58.98
N ARG A 440 35.21 -1.23 58.27
CA ARG A 440 35.56 -2.59 57.87
C ARG A 440 36.39 -2.59 56.59
N ASP A 441 37.11 -3.67 56.34
CA ASP A 441 37.68 -3.93 55.02
C ASP A 441 36.53 -4.17 54.03
N LEU A 442 36.33 -3.21 53.12
CA LEU A 442 35.22 -3.18 52.18
C LEU A 442 35.78 -3.27 50.76
N SER A 443 35.54 -4.39 50.12
CA SER A 443 35.80 -4.55 48.69
C SER A 443 34.69 -3.94 47.85
N ARG A 444 34.97 -3.75 46.55
CA ARG A 444 33.95 -3.32 45.58
C ARG A 444 32.85 -4.39 45.46
N GLU A 445 33.24 -5.65 45.58
CA GLU A 445 32.39 -6.83 45.52
C GLU A 445 31.39 -6.85 46.69
N ASP A 446 31.79 -6.44 47.89
CA ASP A 446 30.91 -6.34 49.06
C ASP A 446 29.82 -5.27 48.87
N VAL A 447 30.22 -4.10 48.37
CA VAL A 447 29.26 -3.02 48.08
C VAL A 447 28.28 -3.46 46.98
N ALA A 448 28.76 -4.17 45.96
CA ALA A 448 27.92 -4.68 44.88
C ALA A 448 26.92 -5.73 45.38
N ALA A 449 27.36 -6.64 46.25
CA ALA A 449 26.49 -7.62 46.90
C ALA A 449 25.38 -6.95 47.73
N SER A 450 25.67 -5.85 48.43
CA SER A 450 24.68 -5.10 49.24
C SER A 450 23.48 -4.55 48.44
N VAL A 451 23.67 -4.33 47.14
CA VAL A 451 22.66 -3.82 46.22
C VAL A 451 22.25 -4.84 45.17
N TYR A 452 22.65 -6.11 45.35
CA TYR A 452 22.36 -7.25 44.47
C TYR A 452 22.84 -7.05 43.02
N LEU A 453 24.03 -6.47 42.83
CA LEU A 453 24.63 -6.22 41.53
C LEU A 453 26.01 -6.87 41.38
N THR A 454 26.47 -6.99 40.15
CA THR A 454 27.87 -7.32 39.86
C THR A 454 28.77 -6.12 40.15
N ALA A 455 30.01 -6.38 40.54
CA ALA A 455 30.99 -5.36 40.89
C ALA A 455 31.28 -4.37 39.74
N ASP A 456 31.28 -4.85 38.50
CA ASP A 456 31.54 -4.01 37.31
C ASP A 456 30.36 -3.10 36.97
N TYR A 457 29.12 -3.62 37.09
CA TYR A 457 27.93 -2.80 36.86
C TYR A 457 27.78 -1.72 37.92
N LEU A 458 27.99 -2.07 39.20
CA LEU A 458 28.01 -1.09 40.28
C LEU A 458 29.09 -0.02 40.03
N ALA A 459 30.31 -0.40 39.63
CA ALA A 459 31.37 0.57 39.38
C ALA A 459 30.98 1.61 38.33
N LYS A 460 30.32 1.19 37.25
CA LYS A 460 29.84 2.08 36.19
C LYS A 460 28.75 3.01 36.69
N VAL A 461 27.73 2.46 37.34
CA VAL A 461 26.57 3.23 37.83
C VAL A 461 26.97 4.19 38.95
N PHE A 462 27.80 3.75 39.89
CA PHE A 462 28.29 4.56 41.01
C PHE A 462 29.20 5.71 40.53
N LYS A 463 30.09 5.45 39.57
CA LYS A 463 30.95 6.51 39.00
C LYS A 463 30.15 7.52 38.18
N ASN A 464 29.17 7.07 37.40
CA ASN A 464 28.29 7.97 36.65
C ASN A 464 27.40 8.82 37.58
N GLY A 465 26.90 8.23 38.67
CA GLY A 465 26.01 8.93 39.60
C GLY A 465 26.72 9.82 40.63
N THR A 466 27.98 9.55 40.98
CA THR A 466 28.71 10.31 42.01
C THR A 466 29.92 11.10 41.49
N GLY A 467 30.36 10.84 40.26
CA GLY A 467 31.62 11.36 39.72
C GLY A 467 32.88 10.71 40.32
N GLN A 468 32.74 9.78 41.28
CA GLN A 468 33.83 9.16 42.02
C GLN A 468 33.72 7.63 41.98
N SER A 469 34.85 6.94 42.11
CA SER A 469 34.82 5.48 42.31
C SER A 469 34.37 5.10 43.73
N VAL A 470 33.87 3.87 43.90
CA VAL A 470 33.48 3.32 45.21
C VAL A 470 34.62 3.47 46.24
N LYS A 471 35.87 3.19 45.83
CA LYS A 471 37.06 3.30 46.69
C LYS A 471 37.38 4.75 47.08
N GLU A 472 37.25 5.70 46.16
CA GLU A 472 37.44 7.12 46.45
C GLU A 472 36.39 7.64 47.43
N TYR A 473 35.14 7.26 47.24
CA TYR A 473 34.04 7.63 48.14
C TYR A 473 34.23 7.02 49.54
N LEU A 474 34.60 5.74 49.64
CA LEU A 474 34.94 5.07 50.90
C LEU A 474 36.06 5.80 51.64
N ASN A 475 37.18 6.07 50.96
CA ASN A 475 38.29 6.83 51.54
C ASN A 475 37.83 8.22 52.03
N GLY A 476 36.96 8.90 51.27
CA GLY A 476 36.38 10.18 51.67
C GLY A 476 35.52 10.10 52.93
N CYS A 477 34.80 9.00 53.16
CA CYS A 477 34.11 8.75 54.43
C CYS A 477 35.10 8.53 55.58
N ARG A 478 36.11 7.67 55.38
CA ARG A 478 37.13 7.38 56.40
C ARG A 478 37.91 8.63 56.83
N ILE A 479 38.31 9.48 55.88
CA ILE A 479 39.02 10.74 56.19
C ILE A 479 38.14 11.72 56.94
N ARG A 480 36.85 11.85 56.61
CA ARG A 480 35.93 12.73 57.37
C ARG A 480 35.78 12.28 58.83
N ALA A 481 35.67 10.98 59.07
CA ALA A 481 35.68 10.42 60.43
C ALA A 481 37.03 10.67 61.13
N ALA A 482 38.14 10.49 60.42
CA ALA A 482 39.48 10.76 60.95
C ALA A 482 39.69 12.22 61.33
N GLN A 483 39.14 13.16 60.55
CA GLN A 483 39.20 14.60 60.86
C GLN A 483 38.51 14.91 62.19
N GLN A 484 37.34 14.32 62.46
CA GLN A 484 36.66 14.47 63.75
C GLN A 484 37.48 13.89 64.89
N LEU A 485 37.96 12.64 64.75
CA LEU A 485 38.78 11.99 65.78
C LEU A 485 40.10 12.74 66.05
N LEU A 486 40.71 13.36 65.03
CA LEU A 486 41.94 14.15 65.20
C LEU A 486 41.73 15.40 66.06
N ILE A 487 40.52 15.96 66.04
CA ILE A 487 40.12 17.13 66.82
C ILE A 487 39.71 16.71 68.24
N GLU A 488 38.84 15.70 68.33
CA GLU A 488 38.15 15.31 69.57
C GLU A 488 38.99 14.38 70.47
N SER A 489 39.94 13.62 69.91
CA SER A 489 40.70 12.63 70.67
C SER A 489 42.18 13.02 70.90
N THR A 490 42.80 12.35 71.86
CA THR A 490 44.26 12.36 72.10
C THR A 490 44.96 11.12 71.56
N ALA A 491 44.22 10.20 70.92
CA ALA A 491 44.73 8.97 70.34
C ALA A 491 45.89 9.23 69.37
N SER A 492 46.80 8.28 69.21
CA SER A 492 47.90 8.42 68.27
C SER A 492 47.39 8.49 66.82
N ILE A 493 48.15 9.10 65.90
CA ILE A 493 47.76 9.15 64.48
C ILE A 493 47.63 7.73 63.91
N GLY A 494 48.42 6.78 64.43
CA GLY A 494 48.33 5.37 64.06
C GLY A 494 47.03 4.70 64.52
N GLU A 495 46.60 4.97 65.76
CA GLU A 495 45.32 4.48 66.28
C GLU A 495 44.15 5.03 65.47
N ILE A 496 44.12 6.33 65.18
CA ILE A 496 43.04 6.92 64.36
C ILE A 496 43.01 6.34 62.95
N ALA A 497 44.17 6.06 62.35
CA ALA A 497 44.22 5.41 61.04
C ALA A 497 43.55 4.03 61.07
N MET A 498 43.83 3.23 62.11
CA MET A 498 43.25 1.90 62.29
C MET A 498 41.75 1.97 62.63
N ASP A 499 41.34 2.86 63.54
CA ASP A 499 39.95 3.01 63.96
C ASP A 499 39.02 3.51 62.84
N THR A 500 39.59 4.20 61.85
CA THR A 500 38.87 4.66 60.66
C THR A 500 38.96 3.69 59.47
N GLY A 501 39.58 2.52 59.66
CA GLY A 501 39.59 1.42 58.70
C GLY A 501 40.73 1.46 57.67
N PHE A 502 41.84 2.18 57.92
CA PHE A 502 43.03 2.11 57.07
C PHE A 502 44.02 1.05 57.54
N ASP A 503 44.49 0.20 56.62
CA ASP A 503 45.43 -0.89 56.95
C ASP A 503 46.85 -0.41 57.29
N THR A 504 47.23 0.78 56.79
CA THR A 504 48.57 1.34 57.02
C THR A 504 48.54 2.84 57.23
N ILE A 505 49.38 3.31 58.16
CA ILE A 505 49.56 4.73 58.48
C ILE A 505 50.10 5.51 57.28
N SER A 506 50.97 4.91 56.47
CA SER A 506 51.53 5.52 55.27
C SER A 506 50.44 5.81 54.24
N TYR A 507 49.58 4.83 53.93
CA TYR A 507 48.47 5.02 52.99
C TYR A 507 47.45 6.02 53.53
N PHE A 508 47.10 5.94 54.81
CA PHE A 508 46.25 6.94 55.48
C PHE A 508 46.80 8.35 55.30
N SER A 509 48.08 8.58 55.60
CA SER A 509 48.69 9.90 55.54
C SER A 509 48.71 10.48 54.11
N THR A 510 48.95 9.62 53.10
CA THR A 510 48.89 10.02 51.69
C THR A 510 47.48 10.40 51.27
N VAL A 511 46.49 9.59 51.62
CA VAL A 511 45.08 9.82 51.27
C VAL A 511 44.54 11.06 52.01
N PHE A 512 44.87 11.21 53.29
CA PHE A 512 44.50 12.37 54.10
C PHE A 512 45.06 13.65 53.46
N LYS A 513 46.37 13.71 53.19
CA LYS A 513 46.99 14.88 52.56
C LYS A 513 46.42 15.18 51.18
N LYS A 514 46.11 14.14 50.39
CA LYS A 514 45.49 14.30 49.07
C LYS A 514 44.10 14.95 49.15
N LEU A 515 43.30 14.59 50.17
CA LEU A 515 41.91 15.06 50.31
C LEU A 515 41.78 16.36 51.11
N THR A 516 42.68 16.62 52.06
CA THR A 516 42.61 17.80 52.96
C THR A 516 43.64 18.87 52.65
N GLY A 517 44.66 18.56 51.84
CA GLY A 517 45.78 19.46 51.50
C GLY A 517 46.93 19.46 52.51
N GLU A 518 46.75 18.89 53.71
CA GLU A 518 47.73 18.90 54.80
C GLU A 518 47.90 17.53 55.47
N THR A 519 48.98 17.33 56.24
CA THR A 519 49.19 16.04 56.92
C THR A 519 48.29 15.90 58.15
N PRO A 520 47.94 14.67 58.60
CA PRO A 520 47.13 14.46 59.80
C PRO A 520 47.67 15.16 61.05
N ALA A 521 49.01 15.19 61.21
CA ALA A 521 49.67 15.88 62.32
C ALA A 521 49.50 17.41 62.24
N ALA A 522 49.68 17.99 61.04
CA ALA A 522 49.47 19.43 60.83
C ALA A 522 48.00 19.82 61.03
N TYR A 523 47.07 18.99 60.56
CA TYR A 523 45.62 19.17 60.74
C TYR A 523 45.27 19.21 62.23
N ARG A 524 45.73 18.23 63.02
CA ARG A 524 45.51 18.20 64.47
C ARG A 524 46.08 19.42 65.17
N LEU A 525 47.31 19.83 64.83
CA LEU A 525 47.99 20.95 65.48
C LEU A 525 47.27 22.27 65.20
N ARG A 526 46.83 22.49 63.95
CA ARG A 526 46.06 23.67 63.55
C ARG A 526 44.72 23.77 64.28
N HIS A 527 43.97 22.68 64.37
CA HIS A 527 42.64 22.69 64.96
C HIS A 527 42.63 22.62 66.49
N LYS A 528 43.70 22.10 67.12
CA LYS A 528 43.89 22.22 68.59
C LYS A 528 44.44 23.57 69.04
N ALA A 529 45.08 24.34 68.14
CA ALA A 529 45.52 25.71 68.44
C ALA A 529 44.41 26.77 68.26
N ALA A 530 43.27 26.37 67.68
CA ALA A 530 42.10 27.21 67.44
C ALA A 530 40.96 27.00 68.47
N LEU A 531 41.16 26.08 69.41
CA LEU A 531 40.36 25.85 70.63
C LEU A 531 41.14 26.42 71.81
#